data_AF-A0A2D6N201-F1
#
_entry.id   AF-A0A2D6N201-F1
#
_cell.length_a   1.000
_cell.length_b   1.000
_cell.length_c   1.000
_cell.angle_alpha   90.00
_cell.angle_beta   90.00
_cell.angle_gamma   90.00
#
_symmetry.space_group_name_H-M   'P 1'
#
loop_
_entity.id
_entity.type
_entity.pdbx_description
1 polymer ?
#
loop_
_entity_poly.entity_id
_entity_poly.type
_entity_poly.pdbx_seq_one_letter_code
_entity_poly.pdbx_strand_id
1 'polypeptide(L)'
;MKQRRHPRIPLHPDLVRTLAIQTGSGPVAGEPVSDAQATDISLGGVGFCSRQVLQRGASVTLELPGAAVDETLSVTGTVTWVEPFTQAGAGQTETWYRYGVHFGGTTGAPVVLETERAETAVLTEIGRRSGASLELEAVFPAVEELVRQLLPGDHWRLDAVDSPRRWLTAVGVVGRVMPGWTVGQRRPLDNKLRAALRPGSPALAATADSAGTAPYASLQPAFAQGARSGLLAPLTAGGQVVGLLTVLTESLGGYGDHAVQLATRVAAQLAGPLAQAQLFATQRELAQEVQERRQAEDQLRRQAQLLASVRESVVATDLAGRVTYWGNGAVALYGHTADEAMGQPITFIVPAEEAATEEQRMKQVREQGSWQGQYRQQRKDGTTFWADTSISLVTDPSGAAVGLIGIDRDITAQREAEAQLVAARAATAAAKEADRLKDRFLSMVSHELRTPMTSLLGLAELLLREKVPAEQQRQSLLSSPELK
;
A
#
# COMPACT_ATOMS: atom_id res chain seq x y z
N MET A 1 -11.20 -62.86 29.38
CA MET A 1 -10.07 -61.89 29.38
C MET A 1 -9.25 -62.13 28.12
N LYS A 2 -9.34 -61.25 27.12
CA LYS A 2 -8.60 -61.36 25.86
C LYS A 2 -7.19 -60.76 26.07
N GLN A 3 -6.15 -61.58 25.93
CA GLN A 3 -4.76 -61.12 25.92
C GLN A 3 -4.57 -60.15 24.74
N ARG A 4 -4.15 -58.93 25.03
CA ARG A 4 -3.77 -57.92 24.04
C ARG A 4 -2.50 -58.40 23.33
N ARG A 5 -2.56 -58.59 22.01
CA ARG A 5 -1.35 -58.77 21.17
C ARG A 5 -0.64 -57.41 21.09
N HIS A 6 0.60 -57.34 21.56
CA HIS A 6 1.48 -56.20 21.30
C HIS A 6 1.80 -56.15 19.79
N PRO A 7 1.96 -54.95 19.19
CA PRO A 7 2.34 -54.82 17.79
C PRO A 7 3.75 -55.38 17.57
N ARG A 8 3.91 -56.18 16.51
CA ARG A 8 5.22 -56.63 16.01
C ARG A 8 5.85 -55.48 15.23
N ILE A 9 7.03 -55.04 15.64
CA ILE A 9 7.85 -54.10 14.86
C ILE A 9 8.85 -54.96 14.07
N PRO A 10 8.79 -55.00 12.73
CA PRO A 10 9.88 -55.57 11.95
C PRO A 10 11.09 -54.64 12.04
N LEU A 11 12.26 -55.18 12.41
CA LEU A 11 13.52 -54.46 12.26
C LEU A 11 13.85 -54.39 10.77
N HIS A 12 14.16 -53.20 10.28
CA HIS A 12 14.56 -52.97 8.88
C HIS A 12 15.88 -53.71 8.58
N PRO A 13 16.04 -54.38 7.42
CA PRO A 13 17.26 -55.13 7.09
C PRO A 13 18.55 -54.28 7.13
N ASP A 14 18.45 -52.97 6.90
CA ASP A 14 19.61 -52.06 6.96
C ASP A 14 20.03 -51.61 8.38
N LEU A 15 19.26 -51.95 9.43
CA LEU A 15 19.63 -51.64 10.83
C LEU A 15 20.67 -52.60 11.42
N VAL A 16 20.97 -53.71 10.74
CA VAL A 16 21.94 -54.71 11.22
C VAL A 16 23.20 -54.63 10.35
N ARG A 17 24.07 -53.64 10.62
CA ARG A 17 25.36 -53.53 9.90
C ARG A 17 26.51 -54.24 10.60
N THR A 18 26.47 -54.47 11.91
CA THR A 18 27.45 -55.31 12.61
C THR A 18 26.85 -55.86 13.89
N LEU A 19 26.51 -57.15 13.93
CA LEU A 19 26.16 -57.83 15.17
C LEU A 19 27.46 -58.32 15.82
N ALA A 20 28.06 -57.48 16.67
CA ALA A 20 29.24 -57.89 17.45
C ALA A 20 28.77 -58.62 18.71
N ILE A 21 28.89 -59.95 18.73
CA ILE A 21 28.58 -60.75 19.91
C ILE A 21 29.81 -60.79 20.79
N GLN A 22 29.80 -60.08 21.91
CA GLN A 22 30.84 -60.26 22.92
C GLN A 22 30.54 -61.52 23.74
N THR A 23 31.38 -62.53 23.58
CA THR A 23 31.45 -63.67 24.50
C THR A 23 32.52 -63.36 25.54
N GLY A 24 32.48 -64.01 26.71
CA GLY A 24 33.58 -63.92 27.70
C GLY A 24 34.96 -64.35 27.15
N SER A 25 35.02 -64.85 25.91
CA SER A 25 36.19 -65.25 25.15
C SER A 25 36.57 -64.31 23.98
N GLY A 26 35.88 -63.18 23.79
CA GLY A 26 36.17 -62.17 22.74
C GLY A 26 35.01 -61.90 21.77
N PRO A 27 35.17 -60.94 20.83
CA PRO A 27 34.15 -60.56 19.86
C PRO A 27 34.00 -61.62 18.76
N VAL A 28 32.76 -61.95 18.41
CA VAL A 28 32.40 -62.89 17.34
C VAL A 28 31.47 -62.19 16.34
N ALA A 29 31.76 -62.32 15.04
CA ALA A 29 30.89 -61.82 13.97
C ALA A 29 29.66 -62.73 13.81
N GLY A 30 28.45 -62.18 13.94
CA GLY A 30 27.20 -62.87 13.63
C GLY A 30 26.56 -62.32 12.35
N GLU A 31 25.93 -63.19 11.57
CA GLU A 31 25.11 -62.79 10.42
C GLU A 31 23.60 -62.89 10.76
N PRO A 32 22.78 -61.90 10.34
CA PRO A 32 21.34 -61.98 10.48
C PRO A 32 20.76 -63.07 9.58
N VAL A 33 19.78 -63.82 10.09
CA VAL A 33 19.07 -64.84 9.29
C VAL A 33 18.13 -64.14 8.32
N SER A 34 18.18 -64.47 7.02
CA SER A 34 17.26 -63.91 6.04
C SER A 34 15.81 -64.38 6.31
N ASP A 35 14.85 -63.50 6.03
CA ASP A 35 13.40 -63.67 6.31
C ASP A 35 12.77 -64.96 5.73
N ALA A 36 13.44 -65.67 4.83
CA ALA A 36 12.90 -66.84 4.14
C ALA A 36 12.90 -68.15 4.98
N GLN A 37 13.48 -68.17 6.19
CA GLN A 37 13.49 -69.36 7.06
C GLN A 37 12.88 -69.12 8.47
N ALA A 38 12.31 -67.94 8.71
CA ALA A 38 11.85 -67.51 10.04
C ALA A 38 10.35 -67.83 10.25
N THR A 39 9.98 -69.10 10.38
CA THR A 39 8.56 -69.46 10.61
C THR A 39 8.13 -69.51 12.08
N ASP A 40 9.01 -69.32 13.06
CA ASP A 40 8.62 -69.42 14.49
C ASP A 40 9.39 -68.50 15.45
N ILE A 41 9.35 -67.18 15.20
CA ILE A 41 9.77 -66.18 16.21
C ILE A 41 8.53 -65.63 16.90
N SER A 42 8.22 -66.16 18.08
CA SER A 42 7.24 -65.57 19.00
C SER A 42 7.91 -65.08 20.28
N LEU A 43 7.52 -63.87 20.68
CA LEU A 43 7.83 -63.16 21.94
C LEU A 43 9.30 -62.80 22.21
N GLY A 44 9.73 -61.66 21.65
CA GLY A 44 10.78 -60.82 22.25
C GLY A 44 12.24 -61.29 22.14
N GLY A 45 12.54 -62.23 21.25
CA GLY A 45 13.91 -62.68 20.99
C GLY A 45 14.42 -62.27 19.61
N VAL A 46 15.68 -61.88 19.53
CA VAL A 46 16.43 -61.74 18.27
C VAL A 46 17.13 -63.07 18.01
N GLY A 47 16.96 -63.63 16.81
CA GLY A 47 17.66 -64.84 16.37
C GLY A 47 18.89 -64.48 15.54
N PHE A 48 20.04 -65.08 15.84
CA PHE A 48 21.25 -64.98 15.01
C PHE A 48 21.91 -66.35 14.84
N CYS A 49 22.78 -66.45 13.83
CA CYS A 49 23.58 -67.64 13.57
C CYS A 49 25.08 -67.38 13.82
N SER A 50 25.79 -68.36 14.37
CA SER A 50 27.24 -68.31 14.53
C SER A 50 27.88 -69.68 14.29
N ARG A 51 29.16 -69.66 13.90
CA ARG A 51 30.02 -70.85 13.76
C ARG A 51 30.59 -71.34 15.08
N GLN A 52 30.63 -70.50 16.12
CA GLN A 52 31.02 -70.91 17.46
C GLN A 52 29.80 -71.39 18.25
N VAL A 53 30.01 -72.40 19.11
CA VAL A 53 28.99 -72.92 20.05
C VAL A 53 28.91 -72.03 21.28
N LEU A 54 27.77 -71.38 21.50
CA LEU A 54 27.43 -70.75 22.78
C LEU A 54 26.62 -71.74 23.62
N GLN A 55 26.88 -71.79 24.92
CA GLN A 55 26.06 -72.60 25.82
C GLN A 55 24.78 -71.87 26.23
N ARG A 56 23.72 -72.63 26.52
CA ARG A 56 22.49 -72.09 27.13
C ARG A 56 22.84 -71.40 28.45
N GLY A 57 22.37 -70.18 28.64
CA GLY A 57 22.73 -69.31 29.77
C GLY A 57 23.92 -68.38 29.52
N ALA A 58 24.59 -68.46 28.37
CA ALA A 58 25.61 -67.48 27.99
C ALA A 58 25.00 -66.07 27.82
N SER A 59 25.75 -65.06 28.25
CA SER A 59 25.38 -63.66 28.08
C SER A 59 25.83 -63.17 26.71
N VAL A 60 24.96 -62.44 26.01
CA VAL A 60 25.22 -61.87 24.68
C VAL A 60 24.89 -60.39 24.73
N THR A 61 25.85 -59.54 24.41
CA THR A 61 25.62 -58.09 24.25
C THR A 61 25.48 -57.76 22.78
N LEU A 62 24.43 -57.01 22.45
CA LEU A 62 24.19 -56.42 21.14
C LEU A 62 24.55 -54.94 21.20
N GLU A 63 25.38 -54.49 20.28
CA GLU A 63 25.61 -53.06 20.05
C GLU A 63 24.71 -52.58 18.92
N LEU A 64 23.80 -51.65 19.24
CA LEU A 64 22.89 -51.00 18.29
C LEU A 64 23.36 -49.55 18.07
N PRO A 65 23.29 -49.02 16.85
CA PRO A 65 23.51 -47.59 16.65
C PRO A 65 22.42 -46.80 17.40
N GLY A 66 22.86 -45.81 18.18
CA GLY A 66 22.01 -44.87 18.92
C GLY A 66 21.41 -43.79 18.01
N ALA A 67 20.61 -42.90 18.59
CA ALA A 67 19.89 -41.87 17.85
C ALA A 67 20.80 -40.70 17.40
N ALA A 68 21.95 -40.51 18.05
CA ALA A 68 22.97 -39.55 17.66
C ALA A 68 24.13 -40.22 16.90
N VAL A 69 24.84 -39.43 16.07
CA VAL A 69 26.11 -39.85 15.45
C VAL A 69 27.11 -40.14 16.57
N ASP A 70 27.73 -41.34 16.54
CA ASP A 70 28.68 -41.90 17.53
C ASP A 70 28.10 -42.41 18.86
N GLU A 71 26.77 -42.55 18.98
CA GLU A 71 26.17 -43.22 20.14
C GLU A 71 26.00 -44.72 19.87
N THR A 72 26.47 -45.58 20.77
CA THR A 72 26.33 -47.04 20.67
C THR A 72 25.56 -47.58 21.88
N LEU A 73 24.40 -48.17 21.63
CA LEU A 73 23.50 -48.69 22.63
C LEU A 73 23.78 -50.18 22.85
N SER A 74 24.28 -50.53 24.04
CA SER A 74 24.59 -51.92 24.41
C SER A 74 23.41 -52.58 25.12
N VAL A 75 22.90 -53.67 24.55
CA VAL A 75 21.77 -54.45 25.11
C VAL A 75 22.22 -55.87 25.40
N THR A 76 22.22 -56.28 26.67
CA THR A 76 22.65 -57.62 27.09
C THR A 76 21.45 -58.56 27.28
N GLY A 77 21.52 -59.74 26.68
CA GLY A 77 20.53 -60.81 26.78
C GLY A 77 21.16 -62.16 27.12
N THR A 78 20.31 -63.15 27.41
CA THR A 78 20.73 -64.51 27.79
C THR A 78 20.28 -65.53 26.75
N VAL A 79 21.18 -66.44 26.37
CA VAL A 79 20.87 -67.52 25.41
C VAL A 79 19.91 -68.52 26.06
N THR A 80 18.71 -68.62 25.51
CA THR A 80 17.62 -69.48 26.02
C THR A 80 17.53 -70.84 25.35
N TRP A 81 17.92 -70.96 24.09
CA TRP A 81 18.04 -72.23 23.38
C TRP A 81 19.08 -72.13 22.25
N VAL A 82 19.60 -73.29 21.84
CA VAL A 82 20.64 -73.46 20.82
C VAL A 82 20.24 -74.63 19.94
N GLU A 83 20.24 -74.44 18.62
CA GLU A 83 19.90 -75.50 17.66
C GLU A 83 20.98 -75.57 16.56
N PRO A 84 21.68 -76.70 16.39
CA PRO A 84 22.61 -76.89 15.29
C PRO A 84 21.84 -77.09 13.98
N PHE A 85 22.30 -76.47 12.90
CA PHE A 85 21.84 -76.75 11.56
C PHE A 85 23.02 -76.82 10.59
N THR A 86 22.81 -77.50 9.47
CA THR A 86 23.85 -77.73 8.49
C THR A 86 23.53 -76.93 7.24
N GLN A 87 24.47 -76.11 6.79
CA GLN A 87 24.32 -75.33 5.55
C GLN A 87 25.26 -75.87 4.48
N ALA A 88 24.72 -76.15 3.30
CA ALA A 88 25.50 -76.56 2.14
C ALA A 88 26.12 -75.30 1.50
N GLY A 89 27.42 -75.09 1.74
CA GLY A 89 28.22 -74.10 1.04
C GLY A 89 28.99 -74.73 -0.12
N ALA A 90 29.62 -73.91 -0.98
CA ALA A 90 30.34 -74.31 -2.19
C ALA A 90 31.43 -75.39 -1.93
N GLY A 91 31.02 -76.66 -1.91
CA GLY A 91 31.88 -77.84 -1.81
C GLY A 91 32.16 -78.37 -0.40
N GLN A 92 31.64 -77.78 0.68
CA GLN A 92 31.76 -78.32 2.05
C GLN A 92 30.48 -78.16 2.87
N THR A 93 30.20 -79.18 3.69
CA THR A 93 29.11 -79.22 4.66
C THR A 93 29.58 -78.54 5.95
N GLU A 94 29.12 -77.32 6.23
CA GLU A 94 29.47 -76.59 7.44
C GLU A 94 28.36 -76.69 8.50
N THR A 95 28.74 -76.90 9.76
CA THR A 95 27.80 -76.89 10.90
C THR A 95 27.71 -75.48 11.47
N TRP A 96 26.49 -74.95 11.54
CA TRP A 96 26.14 -73.65 12.08
C TRP A 96 25.20 -73.81 13.29
N TYR A 97 25.14 -72.82 14.16
CA TYR A 97 24.28 -72.84 15.34
C TYR A 97 23.33 -71.65 15.31
N ARG A 98 22.04 -71.92 15.52
CA ARG A 98 20.98 -70.92 15.68
C ARG A 98 20.70 -70.71 17.16
N TYR A 99 20.53 -69.46 17.56
CA TYR A 99 20.36 -69.06 18.95
C TYR A 99 19.04 -68.33 19.16
N GLY A 100 18.35 -68.65 20.27
CA GLY A 100 17.29 -67.81 20.81
C GLY A 100 17.80 -67.04 22.03
N VAL A 101 17.76 -65.70 21.99
CA VAL A 101 18.20 -64.85 23.12
C VAL A 101 17.01 -64.17 23.78
N HIS A 102 16.94 -64.22 25.11
CA HIS A 102 15.98 -63.48 25.92
C HIS A 102 16.67 -62.30 26.61
N PHE A 103 16.21 -61.09 26.30
CA PHE A 103 16.68 -59.86 26.92
C PHE A 103 15.87 -59.62 28.21
N GLY A 104 16.43 -60.03 29.35
CA GLY A 104 15.79 -59.94 30.66
C GLY A 104 16.23 -58.67 31.39
N GLY A 105 15.42 -57.61 31.35
CA GLY A 105 15.67 -56.40 32.13
C GLY A 105 14.90 -55.19 31.59
N THR A 106 14.21 -54.50 32.49
CA THR A 106 13.41 -53.29 32.29
C THR A 106 14.08 -52.19 31.46
N THR A 107 13.79 -52.09 30.16
CA THR A 107 13.93 -50.84 29.36
C THR A 107 13.32 -50.99 27.96
N GLY A 108 12.05 -51.43 27.87
CA GLY A 108 11.26 -51.29 26.63
C GLY A 108 10.37 -50.05 26.60
N ALA A 109 10.25 -49.34 27.74
CA ALA A 109 9.34 -48.23 27.95
C ALA A 109 9.96 -46.81 28.05
N PRO A 110 11.28 -46.56 28.17
CA PRO A 110 11.77 -45.17 28.26
C PRO A 110 12.09 -44.52 26.90
N VAL A 111 12.70 -45.23 25.94
CA VAL A 111 13.24 -44.58 24.72
C VAL A 111 12.17 -44.00 23.81
N VAL A 112 11.11 -44.76 23.50
CA VAL A 112 10.01 -44.28 22.62
C VAL A 112 9.27 -43.10 23.26
N LEU A 113 9.03 -43.16 24.58
CA LEU A 113 8.38 -42.07 25.32
C LEU A 113 9.29 -40.82 25.43
N GLU A 114 10.60 -40.98 25.51
CA GLU A 114 11.56 -39.87 25.53
C GLU A 114 11.69 -39.20 24.15
N THR A 115 11.74 -39.98 23.06
CA THR A 115 11.73 -39.43 21.69
C THR A 115 10.44 -38.67 21.39
N GLU A 116 9.27 -39.25 21.71
CA GLU A 116 7.98 -38.55 21.52
C GLU A 116 7.87 -37.27 22.36
N ARG A 117 8.41 -37.26 23.59
CA ARG A 117 8.46 -36.06 24.44
C ARG A 117 9.38 -35.00 23.87
N ALA A 118 10.56 -35.38 23.37
CA ALA A 118 11.50 -34.46 22.74
C ALA A 118 10.90 -33.82 21.47
N GLU A 119 10.28 -34.61 20.60
CA GLU A 119 9.58 -34.11 19.41
C GLU A 119 8.46 -33.12 19.78
N THR A 120 7.66 -33.46 20.79
CA THR A 120 6.55 -32.61 21.26
C THR A 120 7.06 -31.28 21.83
N ALA A 121 8.19 -31.28 22.53
CA ALA A 121 8.82 -30.06 23.05
C ALA A 121 9.29 -29.14 21.91
N VAL A 122 9.94 -29.70 20.88
CA VAL A 122 10.40 -28.91 19.71
C VAL A 122 9.20 -28.36 18.92
N LEU A 123 8.15 -29.15 18.72
CA LEU A 123 6.90 -28.69 18.07
C LEU A 123 6.26 -27.52 18.81
N THR A 124 6.24 -27.57 20.15
CA THR A 124 5.71 -26.49 20.99
C THR A 124 6.54 -25.22 20.83
N GLU A 125 7.87 -25.35 20.78
CA GLU A 125 8.78 -24.21 20.59
C GLU A 125 8.66 -23.60 19.18
N ILE A 126 8.42 -24.42 18.14
CA ILE A 126 8.11 -23.95 16.79
C ILE A 126 6.87 -23.04 16.82
N GLY A 127 5.76 -23.50 17.43
CA GLY A 127 4.54 -22.70 17.54
C GLY A 127 4.78 -21.38 18.27
N ARG A 128 5.54 -21.41 19.38
CA ARG A 128 5.86 -20.22 20.18
C ARG A 128 6.71 -19.19 19.42
N ARG A 129 7.76 -19.63 18.71
CA ARG A 129 8.68 -18.72 17.99
C ARG A 129 8.06 -18.18 16.71
N SER A 130 7.39 -19.02 15.93
CA SER A 130 6.72 -18.58 14.70
C SER A 130 5.60 -17.58 14.99
N GLY A 131 4.86 -17.77 16.10
CA GLY A 131 3.80 -16.85 16.53
C GLY A 131 4.29 -15.50 17.10
N ALA A 132 5.59 -15.31 17.31
CA ALA A 132 6.14 -14.06 17.86
C ALA A 132 6.28 -12.95 16.81
N SER A 133 6.16 -13.27 15.52
CA SER A 133 6.28 -12.31 14.42
C SER A 133 4.97 -12.16 13.65
N LEU A 134 4.67 -10.93 13.25
CA LEU A 134 3.58 -10.61 12.32
C LEU A 134 4.08 -10.41 10.89
N GLU A 135 5.41 -10.49 10.67
CA GLU A 135 6.02 -10.33 9.37
C GLU A 135 6.14 -11.69 8.68
N LEU A 136 5.49 -11.81 7.52
CA LEU A 136 5.41 -13.05 6.75
C LEU A 136 6.78 -13.67 6.47
N GLU A 137 7.77 -12.85 6.14
CA GLU A 137 9.14 -13.26 5.82
C GLU A 137 9.95 -13.67 7.05
N ALA A 138 9.52 -13.29 8.24
CA ALA A 138 10.21 -13.62 9.50
C ALA A 138 9.69 -14.91 10.15
N VAL A 139 8.51 -15.41 9.75
CA VAL A 139 7.89 -16.61 10.34
C VAL A 139 8.78 -17.85 10.20
N PHE A 140 9.33 -18.09 9.00
CA PHE A 140 10.14 -19.28 8.75
C PHE A 140 11.57 -19.19 9.30
N PRO A 141 12.31 -18.07 9.12
CA PRO A 141 13.63 -17.92 9.75
C PRO A 141 13.62 -18.08 11.27
N ALA A 142 12.53 -17.68 11.95
CA ALA A 142 12.41 -17.81 13.40
C ALA A 142 12.37 -19.28 13.91
N VAL A 143 11.98 -20.22 13.04
CA VAL A 143 11.79 -21.64 13.39
C VAL A 143 12.61 -22.60 12.54
N GLU A 144 13.38 -22.11 11.57
CA GLU A 144 14.16 -22.91 10.64
C GLU A 144 14.93 -24.03 11.35
N GLU A 145 15.77 -23.66 12.33
CA GLU A 145 16.64 -24.61 13.02
C GLU A 145 15.85 -25.73 13.72
N LEU A 146 14.71 -25.39 14.32
CA LEU A 146 13.84 -26.36 15.00
C LEU A 146 13.12 -27.26 13.99
N VAL A 147 12.72 -26.72 12.83
CA VAL A 147 12.12 -27.50 11.75
C VAL A 147 13.15 -28.48 11.17
N ARG A 148 14.42 -28.07 11.03
CA ARG A 148 15.51 -28.92 10.53
C ARG A 148 15.81 -30.08 11.48
N GLN A 149 15.70 -29.88 12.79
CA GLN A 149 15.87 -30.94 13.79
C GLN A 149 14.80 -32.05 13.66
N LEU A 150 13.56 -31.69 13.31
CA LEU A 150 12.46 -32.65 13.17
C LEU A 150 12.35 -33.24 11.76
N LEU A 151 12.66 -32.47 10.74
CA LEU A 151 12.49 -32.82 9.33
C LEU A 151 13.83 -32.65 8.61
N PRO A 152 14.71 -33.66 8.65
CA PRO A 152 15.96 -33.63 7.92
C PRO A 152 15.68 -33.56 6.41
N GLY A 153 16.48 -32.77 5.71
CA GLY A 153 16.37 -32.51 4.29
C GLY A 153 17.60 -31.72 3.81
N ASP A 154 17.65 -31.43 2.52
CA ASP A 154 18.70 -30.62 1.90
C ASP A 154 18.19 -29.21 1.57
N HIS A 155 16.87 -29.07 1.34
CA HIS A 155 16.22 -27.81 1.03
C HIS A 155 14.85 -27.71 1.69
N TRP A 156 14.54 -26.54 2.25
CA TRP A 156 13.23 -26.25 2.84
C TRP A 156 12.65 -24.98 2.24
N ARG A 157 11.34 -24.96 2.11
CA ARG A 157 10.60 -23.82 1.63
C ARG A 157 9.25 -23.74 2.29
N LEU A 158 8.93 -22.55 2.78
CA LEU A 158 7.60 -22.20 3.25
C LEU A 158 6.96 -21.28 2.21
N ASP A 159 5.80 -21.69 1.71
CA ASP A 159 4.98 -20.87 0.81
C ASP A 159 3.70 -20.40 1.53
N ALA A 160 3.34 -19.14 1.30
CA ALA A 160 2.03 -18.57 1.58
C ALA A 160 1.11 -18.76 0.38
N VAL A 161 -0.13 -19.19 0.61
CA VAL A 161 -1.17 -19.29 -0.43
C VAL A 161 -1.89 -17.95 -0.56
N ASP A 162 -1.89 -17.38 -1.76
CA ASP A 162 -2.72 -16.23 -2.15
C ASP A 162 -4.11 -16.76 -2.59
N SER A 163 -5.06 -16.75 -1.65
CA SER A 163 -6.35 -17.46 -1.72
C SER A 163 -7.24 -17.09 -2.93
N PRO A 164 -7.34 -15.81 -3.37
CA PRO A 164 -8.06 -15.45 -4.59
C PRO A 164 -7.30 -15.83 -5.87
N ARG A 165 -5.97 -15.75 -5.87
CA ARG A 165 -5.16 -15.76 -7.10
C ARG A 165 -4.56 -17.12 -7.45
N ARG A 166 -4.63 -18.12 -6.56
CA ARG A 166 -4.11 -19.49 -6.77
C ARG A 166 -2.58 -19.53 -6.96
N TRP A 167 -1.86 -18.67 -6.25
CA TRP A 167 -0.40 -18.64 -6.25
C TRP A 167 0.16 -19.05 -4.90
N LEU A 168 1.28 -19.76 -4.95
CA LEU A 168 2.19 -19.93 -3.84
C LEU A 168 3.25 -18.84 -3.92
N THR A 169 3.44 -18.10 -2.84
CA THR A 169 4.52 -17.12 -2.71
C THR A 169 5.49 -17.63 -1.68
N ALA A 170 6.77 -17.75 -2.04
CA ALA A 170 7.80 -18.16 -1.09
C ALA A 170 7.96 -17.08 -0.01
N VAL A 171 7.79 -17.46 1.24
CA VAL A 171 7.97 -16.58 2.41
C VAL A 171 9.23 -16.94 3.19
N GLY A 172 9.75 -18.15 2.98
CA GLY A 172 11.03 -18.58 3.51
C GLY A 172 11.62 -19.68 2.65
N VAL A 173 12.93 -19.61 2.41
CA VAL A 173 13.67 -20.62 1.66
C VAL A 173 15.02 -20.85 2.34
N VAL A 174 15.39 -22.12 2.50
CA VAL A 174 16.60 -22.58 3.18
C VAL A 174 17.23 -23.70 2.36
N GLY A 175 18.57 -23.73 2.31
CA GLY A 175 19.37 -24.66 1.49
C GLY A 175 20.09 -23.92 0.38
N ARG A 176 20.61 -24.66 -0.62
CA ARG A 176 21.26 -24.00 -1.78
C ARG A 176 20.24 -23.22 -2.60
N VAL A 177 20.68 -22.09 -3.13
CA VAL A 177 19.89 -21.27 -4.05
C VAL A 177 19.62 -22.07 -5.32
N MET A 178 18.34 -22.35 -5.59
CA MET A 178 17.88 -22.99 -6.82
C MET A 178 17.05 -22.00 -7.64
N PRO A 179 17.08 -22.07 -8.99
CA PRO A 179 16.15 -21.31 -9.81
C PRO A 179 14.72 -21.63 -9.41
N GLY A 180 13.90 -20.62 -9.11
CA GLY A 180 12.55 -20.88 -8.61
C GLY A 180 12.40 -20.81 -7.09
N TRP A 181 13.49 -20.79 -6.33
CA TRP A 181 13.54 -20.95 -4.87
C TRP A 181 14.19 -19.73 -4.20
N THR A 182 13.59 -18.57 -4.40
CA THR A 182 13.94 -17.34 -3.67
C THR A 182 12.71 -16.81 -2.94
N VAL A 183 12.92 -16.11 -1.82
CA VAL A 183 11.86 -15.42 -1.09
C VAL A 183 11.19 -14.39 -2.02
N GLY A 184 9.87 -14.25 -1.91
CA GLY A 184 9.04 -13.41 -2.78
C GLY A 184 8.67 -14.06 -4.13
N GLN A 185 9.29 -15.17 -4.52
CA GLN A 185 8.97 -15.80 -5.79
C GLN A 185 7.58 -16.45 -5.78
N ARG A 186 6.79 -16.11 -6.80
CA ARG A 186 5.43 -16.60 -7.02
C ARG A 186 5.42 -17.75 -8.02
N ARG A 187 4.70 -18.83 -7.70
CA ARG A 187 4.44 -19.95 -8.61
C ARG A 187 2.96 -20.37 -8.57
N PRO A 188 2.38 -20.84 -9.68
CA PRO A 188 0.99 -21.28 -9.68
C PRO A 188 0.84 -22.55 -8.85
N LEU A 189 -0.23 -22.64 -8.08
CA LEU A 189 -0.61 -23.88 -7.40
C LEU A 189 -1.22 -24.83 -8.43
N ASP A 190 -0.48 -25.89 -8.80
CA ASP A 190 -0.92 -26.81 -9.85
C ASP A 190 -2.15 -27.63 -9.46
N ASN A 191 -2.97 -27.99 -10.45
CA ASN A 191 -4.26 -28.66 -10.21
C ASN A 191 -4.10 -30.02 -9.50
N LYS A 192 -3.03 -30.76 -9.79
CA LYS A 192 -2.77 -32.07 -9.22
C LYS A 192 -2.41 -31.95 -7.74
N LEU A 193 -1.48 -31.05 -7.41
CA LEU A 193 -1.11 -30.75 -6.03
C LEU A 193 -2.29 -30.19 -5.23
N ARG A 194 -3.09 -29.30 -5.83
CA ARG A 194 -4.31 -28.77 -5.20
C ARG A 194 -5.35 -29.84 -4.88
N ALA A 195 -5.53 -30.82 -5.76
CA ALA A 195 -6.45 -31.92 -5.52
C ALA A 195 -5.98 -32.80 -4.37
N ALA A 196 -4.66 -32.96 -4.22
CA ALA A 196 -4.03 -33.78 -3.19
C ALA A 196 -3.93 -33.07 -1.82
N LEU A 197 -3.84 -31.73 -1.80
CA LEU A 197 -3.72 -30.92 -0.60
C LEU A 197 -5.04 -30.21 -0.27
N ARG A 198 -5.95 -30.92 0.41
CA ARG A 198 -7.19 -30.33 0.95
C ARG A 198 -7.02 -29.93 2.43
N PRO A 199 -7.88 -29.05 2.96
CA PRO A 199 -7.89 -28.78 4.40
C PRO A 199 -7.99 -30.09 5.19
N GLY A 200 -7.02 -30.31 6.09
CA GLY A 200 -6.95 -31.53 6.91
C GLY A 200 -6.29 -32.74 6.23
N SER A 201 -5.80 -32.63 4.99
CA SER A 201 -4.97 -33.68 4.38
C SER A 201 -3.62 -33.81 5.10
N PRO A 202 -3.11 -35.04 5.29
CA PRO A 202 -1.76 -35.24 5.81
C PRO A 202 -0.70 -34.75 4.82
N ALA A 203 0.54 -34.62 5.28
CA ALA A 203 1.67 -34.38 4.39
C ALA A 203 1.80 -35.51 3.35
N LEU A 204 2.37 -35.17 2.19
CA LEU A 204 2.55 -36.09 1.07
C LEU A 204 4.04 -36.30 0.83
N ALA A 205 4.47 -37.55 0.81
CA ALA A 205 5.77 -37.91 0.27
C ALA A 205 5.69 -37.93 -1.26
N ALA A 206 6.70 -37.36 -1.91
CA ALA A 206 6.86 -37.30 -3.35
C ALA A 206 8.24 -37.84 -3.70
N THR A 207 8.31 -38.92 -4.47
CA THR A 207 9.58 -39.51 -4.90
C THR A 207 9.69 -39.44 -6.42
N ALA A 208 10.90 -39.24 -6.93
CA ALA A 208 11.16 -39.21 -8.35
C ALA A 208 10.79 -40.55 -8.99
N ASP A 209 10.23 -40.52 -10.20
CA ASP A 209 10.07 -41.73 -10.99
C ASP A 209 11.43 -42.25 -11.50
N SER A 210 11.42 -43.39 -12.21
CA SER A 210 12.64 -43.99 -12.78
C SER A 210 13.36 -43.07 -13.78
N ALA A 211 12.68 -42.06 -14.33
CA ALA A 211 13.25 -41.05 -15.23
C ALA A 211 13.74 -39.80 -14.48
N GLY A 212 13.61 -39.74 -13.15
CA GLY A 212 13.99 -38.59 -12.34
C GLY A 212 12.95 -37.46 -12.33
N THR A 213 11.73 -37.70 -12.83
CA THR A 213 10.67 -36.70 -12.95
C THR A 213 9.93 -36.52 -11.64
N ALA A 214 9.56 -35.28 -11.31
CA ALA A 214 8.81 -34.99 -10.09
C ALA A 214 7.32 -35.38 -10.25
N PRO A 215 6.66 -35.89 -9.19
CA PRO A 215 5.23 -36.21 -9.24
C PRO A 215 4.31 -34.98 -9.44
N TYR A 216 4.81 -33.79 -9.10
CA TYR A 216 4.11 -32.52 -9.16
C TYR A 216 4.93 -31.51 -9.96
N ALA A 217 4.27 -30.80 -10.89
CA ALA A 217 4.94 -29.83 -11.77
C ALA A 217 5.64 -28.71 -10.99
N SER A 218 5.08 -28.32 -9.85
CA SER A 218 5.65 -27.32 -8.94
C SER A 218 7.02 -27.72 -8.36
N LEU A 219 7.34 -29.02 -8.30
CA LEU A 219 8.63 -29.54 -7.82
C LEU A 219 9.64 -29.82 -8.94
N GLN A 220 9.20 -29.82 -10.21
CA GLN A 220 10.05 -30.17 -11.35
C GLN A 220 11.36 -29.37 -11.42
N PRO A 221 11.40 -28.05 -11.16
CA PRO A 221 12.66 -27.30 -11.17
C PRO A 221 13.68 -27.81 -10.15
N ALA A 222 13.24 -28.24 -8.97
CA ALA A 222 14.14 -28.73 -7.93
C ALA A 222 14.63 -30.15 -8.23
N PHE A 223 13.78 -31.01 -8.81
CA PHE A 223 14.16 -32.37 -9.20
C PHE A 223 15.15 -32.36 -10.38
N ALA A 224 14.98 -31.41 -11.31
CA ALA A 224 15.96 -31.15 -12.37
C ALA A 224 17.34 -30.71 -11.84
N GLN A 225 17.40 -30.21 -10.60
CA GLN A 225 18.64 -29.75 -9.94
C GLN A 225 19.23 -30.77 -8.95
N GLY A 226 18.68 -31.99 -8.89
CA GLY A 226 19.26 -33.08 -8.09
C GLY A 226 18.37 -33.60 -6.97
N ALA A 227 17.28 -32.92 -6.62
CA ALA A 227 16.32 -33.47 -5.65
C ALA A 227 15.74 -34.81 -6.16
N ARG A 228 15.54 -35.76 -5.26
CA ARG A 228 14.99 -37.09 -5.56
C ARG A 228 13.77 -37.45 -4.73
N SER A 229 13.66 -36.88 -3.53
CA SER A 229 12.48 -37.03 -2.69
C SER A 229 12.04 -35.69 -2.11
N GLY A 230 10.75 -35.55 -1.83
CA GLY A 230 10.14 -34.37 -1.28
C GLY A 230 9.02 -34.71 -0.31
N LEU A 231 8.77 -33.80 0.63
CA LEU A 231 7.70 -33.85 1.60
C LEU A 231 6.92 -32.55 1.50
N LEU A 232 5.63 -32.66 1.22
CA LEU A 232 4.73 -31.53 1.01
C LEU A 232 3.66 -31.53 2.10
N ALA A 233 3.78 -30.63 3.07
CA ALA A 233 2.85 -30.55 4.21
C ALA A 233 1.95 -29.30 4.08
N PRO A 234 0.63 -29.46 3.92
CA PRO A 234 -0.29 -28.33 3.80
C PRO A 234 -0.47 -27.67 5.16
N LEU A 235 -0.30 -26.35 5.21
CA LEU A 235 -0.60 -25.54 6.39
C LEU A 235 -2.08 -25.17 6.32
N THR A 236 -2.88 -25.69 7.25
CA THR A 236 -4.33 -25.45 7.28
C THR A 236 -4.71 -24.63 8.50
N ALA A 237 -5.37 -23.48 8.29
CA ALA A 237 -5.94 -22.65 9.33
C ALA A 237 -7.35 -22.20 8.92
N GLY A 238 -8.29 -22.16 9.87
CA GLY A 238 -9.68 -21.74 9.59
C GLY A 238 -10.41 -22.57 8.52
N GLY A 239 -10.05 -23.85 8.34
CA GLY A 239 -10.63 -24.72 7.31
C GLY A 239 -10.13 -24.44 5.89
N GLN A 240 -9.05 -23.67 5.74
CA GLN A 240 -8.42 -23.36 4.44
C GLN A 240 -6.92 -23.66 4.46
N VAL A 241 -6.36 -24.03 3.32
CA VAL A 241 -4.92 -24.16 3.15
C VAL A 241 -4.32 -22.77 2.99
N VAL A 242 -3.62 -22.30 4.02
CA VAL A 242 -3.00 -20.96 4.08
C VAL A 242 -1.55 -20.98 3.60
N GLY A 243 -0.93 -22.16 3.54
CA GLY A 243 0.45 -22.31 3.11
C GLY A 243 0.84 -23.74 2.78
N LEU A 244 2.09 -23.91 2.37
CA LEU A 244 2.70 -25.19 2.07
C LEU A 244 4.14 -25.22 2.56
N LEU A 245 4.47 -26.18 3.42
CA LEU A 245 5.85 -26.50 3.78
C LEU A 245 6.34 -27.58 2.80
N THR A 246 7.41 -27.28 2.08
CA THR A 246 8.09 -28.20 1.19
C THR A 246 9.47 -28.50 1.75
N VAL A 247 9.79 -29.78 1.96
CA VAL A 247 11.13 -30.25 2.33
C VAL A 247 11.63 -31.19 1.24
N LEU A 248 12.84 -30.99 0.72
CA LEU A 248 13.41 -31.81 -0.35
C LEU A 248 14.73 -32.44 0.09
N THR A 249 15.01 -33.62 -0.45
CA THR A 249 16.31 -34.28 -0.31
C THR A 249 16.77 -34.88 -1.64
N GLU A 250 18.08 -35.00 -1.81
CA GLU A 250 18.76 -35.68 -2.92
C GLU A 250 18.73 -37.21 -2.77
N SER A 251 18.37 -37.73 -1.60
CA SER A 251 18.23 -39.17 -1.35
C SER A 251 16.92 -39.73 -1.92
N LEU A 252 16.97 -40.90 -2.58
CA LEU A 252 15.79 -41.59 -3.09
C LEU A 252 15.08 -42.33 -1.93
N GLY A 253 13.76 -42.19 -1.84
CA GLY A 253 12.96 -42.84 -0.77
C GLY A 253 13.15 -42.21 0.61
N GLY A 254 13.59 -40.96 0.69
CA GLY A 254 14.02 -40.32 1.94
C GLY A 254 12.94 -40.04 2.99
N TYR A 255 11.65 -40.26 2.70
CA TYR A 255 10.55 -39.95 3.62
C TYR A 255 9.58 -41.13 3.77
N GLY A 256 9.54 -41.72 4.96
CA GLY A 256 8.55 -42.73 5.37
C GLY A 256 7.38 -42.14 6.17
N ASP A 257 6.52 -43.02 6.70
CA ASP A 257 5.30 -42.63 7.42
C ASP A 257 5.55 -41.73 8.63
N HIS A 258 6.63 -41.95 9.37
CA HIS A 258 7.00 -41.10 10.52
C HIS A 258 7.28 -39.65 10.10
N ALA A 259 8.03 -39.46 8.99
CA ALA A 259 8.33 -38.14 8.46
C ALA A 259 7.06 -37.42 7.99
N VAL A 260 6.13 -38.15 7.36
CA VAL A 260 4.81 -37.62 6.97
C VAL A 260 4.02 -37.14 8.19
N GLN A 261 3.99 -37.94 9.27
CA GLN A 261 3.29 -37.56 10.51
C GLN A 261 3.94 -36.35 11.19
N LEU A 262 5.27 -36.31 11.29
CA LEU A 262 6.02 -35.18 11.83
C LEU A 262 5.78 -33.91 11.02
N ALA A 263 5.86 -33.97 9.69
CA ALA A 263 5.66 -32.79 8.86
C ALA A 263 4.24 -32.26 8.91
N THR A 264 3.25 -33.15 9.06
CA THR A 264 1.86 -32.76 9.32
C THR A 264 1.75 -31.98 10.64
N ARG A 265 2.43 -32.44 11.71
CA ARG A 265 2.46 -31.73 13.01
C ARG A 265 3.19 -30.39 12.94
N VAL A 266 4.35 -30.33 12.26
CA VAL A 266 5.09 -29.07 12.05
C VAL A 266 4.24 -28.07 11.27
N ALA A 267 3.61 -28.51 10.16
CA ALA A 267 2.72 -27.65 9.38
C ALA A 267 1.54 -27.14 10.21
N ALA A 268 0.96 -27.97 11.09
CA ALA A 268 -0.10 -27.52 12.00
C ALA A 268 0.37 -26.40 12.95
N GLN A 269 1.61 -26.46 13.45
CA GLN A 269 2.17 -25.40 14.31
C GLN A 269 2.44 -24.10 13.55
N LEU A 270 2.85 -24.19 12.28
CA LEU A 270 3.13 -23.03 11.44
C LEU A 270 1.89 -22.38 10.82
N ALA A 271 0.78 -23.12 10.70
CA ALA A 271 -0.42 -22.66 9.99
C ALA A 271 -1.05 -21.42 10.64
N GLY A 272 -1.21 -21.40 11.97
CA GLY A 272 -1.79 -20.28 12.69
C GLY A 272 -0.97 -18.99 12.54
N PRO A 273 0.33 -19.01 12.89
CA PRO A 273 1.22 -17.86 12.73
C PRO A 273 1.31 -17.35 11.30
N LEU A 274 1.40 -18.24 10.30
CA LEU A 274 1.42 -17.84 8.90
C LEU A 274 0.10 -17.15 8.50
N ALA A 275 -1.05 -17.71 8.88
CA ALA A 275 -2.35 -17.10 8.62
C ALA A 275 -2.50 -15.72 9.28
N GLN A 276 -1.98 -15.59 10.51
CA GLN A 276 -1.98 -14.32 11.23
C GLN A 276 -1.11 -13.27 10.54
N ALA A 277 0.10 -13.63 10.12
CA ALA A 277 1.00 -12.74 9.39
C ALA A 277 0.41 -12.32 8.03
N GLN A 278 -0.24 -13.23 7.30
CA GLN A 278 -0.97 -12.91 6.07
C GLN A 278 -2.10 -11.92 6.31
N LEU A 279 -2.94 -12.16 7.32
CA LEU A 279 -4.05 -11.28 7.66
C LEU A 279 -3.55 -9.89 8.05
N PHE A 280 -2.49 -9.81 8.85
CA PHE A 280 -1.88 -8.55 9.26
C PHE A 280 -1.34 -7.77 8.05
N ALA A 281 -0.66 -8.44 7.11
CA ALA A 281 -0.17 -7.81 5.89
C ALA A 281 -1.32 -7.22 5.05
N THR A 282 -2.39 -7.99 4.81
CA THR A 282 -3.56 -7.50 4.08
C THR A 282 -4.29 -6.36 4.80
N GLN A 283 -4.43 -6.43 6.13
CA GLN A 283 -5.03 -5.34 6.91
C GLN A 283 -4.20 -4.05 6.83
N ARG A 284 -2.88 -4.17 6.87
CA ARG A 284 -1.97 -3.03 6.75
C ARG A 284 -2.07 -2.38 5.38
N GLU A 285 -2.07 -3.16 4.30
CA GLU A 285 -2.25 -2.65 2.92
C GLU A 285 -3.58 -1.90 2.77
N LEU A 286 -4.68 -2.51 3.23
CA LEU A 286 -6.00 -1.89 3.16
C LEU A 286 -6.08 -0.60 3.99
N ALA A 287 -5.47 -0.58 5.18
CA ALA A 287 -5.44 0.61 6.03
C ALA A 287 -4.67 1.76 5.35
N GLN A 288 -3.58 1.46 4.65
CA GLN A 288 -2.82 2.45 3.88
C GLN A 288 -3.65 3.00 2.71
N GLU A 289 -4.29 2.14 1.91
CA GLU A 289 -5.14 2.57 0.80
C GLU A 289 -6.31 3.46 1.27
N VAL A 290 -6.98 3.07 2.36
CA VAL A 290 -8.07 3.87 2.95
C VAL A 290 -7.56 5.22 3.44
N GLN A 291 -6.37 5.26 4.03
CA GLN A 291 -5.78 6.50 4.51
C GLN A 291 -5.42 7.45 3.36
N GLU A 292 -4.80 6.94 2.30
CA GLU A 292 -4.48 7.72 1.10
C GLU A 292 -5.74 8.26 0.44
N ARG A 293 -6.78 7.43 0.30
CA ARG A 293 -8.06 7.86 -0.27
C ARG A 293 -8.71 8.97 0.56
N ARG A 294 -8.73 8.84 1.89
CA ARG A 294 -9.25 9.87 2.79
C ARG A 294 -8.48 11.18 2.69
N GLN A 295 -7.15 11.12 2.61
CA GLN A 295 -6.32 12.32 2.44
C GLN A 295 -6.62 13.03 1.11
N ALA A 296 -6.80 12.27 0.02
CA ALA A 296 -7.20 12.83 -1.27
C ALA A 296 -8.60 13.46 -1.22
N GLU A 297 -9.58 12.78 -0.62
CA GLU A 297 -10.95 13.28 -0.43
C GLU A 297 -10.97 14.57 0.42
N ASP A 298 -10.22 14.63 1.51
CA ASP A 298 -10.12 15.81 2.37
C ASP A 298 -9.42 16.98 1.66
N GLN A 299 -8.40 16.69 0.85
CA GLN A 299 -7.72 17.71 0.05
C GLN A 299 -8.66 18.32 -0.98
N LEU A 300 -9.43 17.50 -1.70
CA LEU A 300 -10.46 17.96 -2.64
C LEU A 300 -11.54 18.78 -1.93
N ARG A 301 -12.03 18.30 -0.78
CA ARG A 301 -13.02 19.03 0.03
C ARG A 301 -12.49 20.40 0.46
N ARG A 302 -11.25 20.51 0.92
CA ARG A 302 -10.61 21.78 1.28
C ARG A 302 -10.50 22.73 0.09
N GLN A 303 -10.07 22.24 -1.07
CA GLN A 303 -9.99 23.05 -2.29
C GLN A 303 -11.37 23.58 -2.70
N ALA A 304 -12.42 22.74 -2.65
CA ALA A 304 -13.79 23.16 -2.93
C ALA A 304 -14.28 24.21 -1.93
N GLN A 305 -13.98 24.07 -0.64
CA GLN A 305 -14.32 25.06 0.39
C GLN A 305 -13.62 26.41 0.17
N LEU A 306 -12.33 26.38 -0.22
CA LEU A 306 -11.60 27.61 -0.55
C LEU A 306 -12.25 28.34 -1.73
N LEU A 307 -12.54 27.62 -2.82
CA LEU A 307 -13.23 28.18 -3.98
C LEU A 307 -14.63 28.72 -3.64
N ALA A 308 -15.39 28.00 -2.80
CA ALA A 308 -16.71 28.44 -2.34
C ALA A 308 -16.65 29.71 -1.46
N SER A 309 -15.52 29.99 -0.82
CA SER A 309 -15.32 31.19 0.00
C SER A 309 -14.97 32.45 -0.80
N VAL A 310 -14.59 32.30 -2.08
CA VAL A 310 -14.28 33.42 -2.96
C VAL A 310 -15.54 34.24 -3.22
N ARG A 311 -15.48 35.53 -2.85
CA ARG A 311 -16.59 36.48 -3.03
C ARG A 311 -16.61 37.13 -4.40
N GLU A 312 -15.47 37.19 -5.08
CA GLU A 312 -15.38 37.71 -6.45
C GLU A 312 -16.05 36.74 -7.43
N SER A 313 -16.64 37.26 -8.50
CA SER A 313 -17.24 36.39 -9.52
C SER A 313 -16.14 35.57 -10.16
N VAL A 314 -16.25 34.25 -10.09
CA VAL A 314 -15.36 33.32 -10.79
C VAL A 314 -16.24 32.36 -11.57
N VAL A 315 -16.03 32.35 -12.88
CA VAL A 315 -16.77 31.52 -13.84
C VAL A 315 -15.76 30.74 -14.66
N ALA A 316 -15.98 29.45 -14.86
CA ALA A 316 -15.19 28.68 -15.82
C ALA A 316 -16.08 28.09 -16.91
N THR A 317 -15.52 27.96 -18.11
CA THR A 317 -16.17 27.37 -19.26
C THR A 317 -15.30 26.31 -19.92
N ASP A 318 -15.91 25.39 -20.67
CA ASP A 318 -15.19 24.57 -21.64
C ASP A 318 -14.78 25.40 -22.88
N LEU A 319 -14.04 24.78 -23.80
CA LEU A 319 -13.62 25.46 -25.04
C LEU A 319 -14.78 25.88 -25.96
N ALA A 320 -15.96 25.27 -25.81
CA ALA A 320 -17.18 25.62 -26.52
C ALA A 320 -17.94 26.78 -25.85
N GLY A 321 -17.44 27.31 -24.73
CA GLY A 321 -18.05 28.40 -23.98
C GLY A 321 -19.21 27.97 -23.09
N ARG A 322 -19.36 26.68 -22.79
CA ARG A 322 -20.38 26.19 -21.84
C ARG A 322 -19.84 26.27 -20.43
N VAL A 323 -20.65 26.77 -19.50
CA VAL A 323 -20.26 26.93 -18.09
C VAL A 323 -19.97 25.56 -17.45
N THR A 324 -18.76 25.42 -16.92
CA THR A 324 -18.29 24.24 -16.16
C THR A 324 -18.09 24.53 -14.68
N TYR A 325 -18.04 25.82 -14.30
CA TYR A 325 -18.02 26.26 -12.91
C TYR A 325 -18.69 27.61 -12.77
N TRP A 326 -19.54 27.74 -11.76
CA TRP A 326 -20.25 28.98 -11.42
C TRP A 326 -20.08 29.27 -9.93
N GLY A 327 -19.12 30.13 -9.59
CA GLY A 327 -18.77 30.41 -8.20
C GLY A 327 -19.85 31.20 -7.44
N ASN A 328 -19.78 31.17 -6.11
CA ASN A 328 -20.72 31.91 -5.25
C ASN A 328 -20.73 33.43 -5.52
N GLY A 329 -19.58 34.00 -5.85
CA GLY A 329 -19.49 35.40 -6.29
C GLY A 329 -20.28 35.67 -7.57
N ALA A 330 -20.30 34.73 -8.51
CA ALA A 330 -21.07 34.84 -9.75
C ALA A 330 -22.58 34.75 -9.49
N VAL A 331 -23.00 33.86 -8.57
CA VAL A 331 -24.39 33.81 -8.09
C VAL A 331 -24.82 35.15 -7.52
N ALA A 332 -23.99 35.74 -6.65
CA ALA A 332 -24.29 37.03 -6.03
C ALA A 332 -24.28 38.20 -7.04
N LEU A 333 -23.37 38.17 -8.03
CA LEU A 333 -23.22 39.24 -9.01
C LEU A 333 -24.31 39.23 -10.09
N TYR A 334 -24.60 38.06 -10.66
CA TYR A 334 -25.48 37.91 -11.82
C TYR A 334 -26.90 37.45 -11.47
N GLY A 335 -27.11 36.86 -10.27
CA GLY A 335 -28.42 36.38 -9.82
C GLY A 335 -28.87 35.03 -10.38
N HIS A 336 -28.03 34.37 -11.18
CA HIS A 336 -28.25 33.00 -11.64
C HIS A 336 -27.71 32.01 -10.60
N THR A 337 -28.49 30.98 -10.27
CA THR A 337 -27.99 29.88 -9.44
C THR A 337 -26.98 29.03 -10.22
N ALA A 338 -26.12 28.30 -9.51
CA ALA A 338 -25.18 27.38 -10.17
C ALA A 338 -25.93 26.36 -11.05
N ASP A 339 -27.01 25.75 -10.55
CA ASP A 339 -27.79 24.76 -11.29
C ASP A 339 -28.41 25.33 -12.59
N GLU A 340 -28.79 26.61 -12.59
CA GLU A 340 -29.30 27.28 -13.80
C GLU A 340 -28.19 27.59 -14.80
N ALA A 341 -27.00 27.97 -14.32
CA ALA A 341 -25.89 28.41 -15.16
C ALA A 341 -25.09 27.24 -15.75
N MET A 342 -24.93 26.14 -15.00
CA MET A 342 -24.11 25.00 -15.40
C MET A 342 -24.55 24.39 -16.73
N GLY A 343 -23.60 24.21 -17.65
CA GLY A 343 -23.82 23.68 -19.01
C GLY A 343 -24.40 24.66 -20.02
N GLN A 344 -24.86 25.84 -19.59
CA GLN A 344 -25.38 26.88 -20.47
C GLN A 344 -24.24 27.60 -21.20
N PRO A 345 -24.47 28.13 -22.42
CA PRO A 345 -23.51 29.00 -23.09
C PRO A 345 -23.31 30.28 -22.29
N ILE A 346 -22.07 30.67 -22.00
CA ILE A 346 -21.76 31.86 -21.18
C ILE A 346 -22.34 33.16 -21.76
N THR A 347 -22.72 33.20 -23.04
CA THR A 347 -23.31 34.37 -23.69
C THR A 347 -24.63 34.85 -23.07
N PHE A 348 -25.28 34.09 -22.18
CA PHE A 348 -26.50 34.55 -21.50
C PHE A 348 -26.29 35.76 -20.58
N ILE A 349 -25.07 36.03 -20.11
CA ILE A 349 -24.72 37.25 -19.33
C ILE A 349 -24.25 38.41 -20.21
N VAL A 350 -24.19 38.20 -21.53
CA VAL A 350 -23.72 39.20 -22.50
C VAL A 350 -24.94 39.90 -23.11
N PRO A 351 -25.07 41.23 -22.98
CA PRO A 351 -26.13 41.98 -23.64
C PRO A 351 -26.07 41.77 -25.16
N ALA A 352 -27.23 41.70 -25.83
CA ALA A 352 -27.31 41.46 -27.27
C ALA A 352 -26.50 42.48 -28.10
N GLU A 353 -26.40 43.73 -27.63
CA GLU A 353 -25.62 44.80 -28.25
C GLU A 353 -24.10 44.53 -28.26
N GLU A 354 -23.60 43.73 -27.32
CA GLU A 354 -22.18 43.47 -27.10
C GLU A 354 -21.72 42.14 -27.75
N ALA A 355 -22.64 41.39 -28.39
CA ALA A 355 -22.38 40.03 -28.89
C ALA A 355 -21.26 39.95 -29.95
N ALA A 356 -21.18 40.91 -30.87
CA ALA A 356 -20.13 40.95 -31.89
C ALA A 356 -18.75 41.25 -31.29
N THR A 357 -18.70 42.07 -30.23
CA THR A 357 -17.48 42.41 -29.51
C THR A 357 -17.00 41.25 -28.64
N GLU A 358 -17.93 40.45 -28.11
CA GLU A 358 -17.62 39.23 -27.36
C GLU A 358 -16.90 38.18 -28.22
N GLU A 359 -17.34 37.98 -29.47
CA GLU A 359 -16.67 37.04 -30.37
C GLU A 359 -15.20 37.43 -30.64
N GLN A 360 -14.95 38.73 -30.84
CA GLN A 360 -13.61 39.28 -31.02
C GLN A 360 -12.76 39.09 -29.76
N ARG A 361 -13.34 39.31 -28.57
CA ARG A 361 -12.69 39.09 -27.28
C ARG A 361 -12.30 37.63 -27.08
N MET A 362 -13.20 36.70 -27.35
CA MET A 362 -12.92 35.26 -27.25
C MET A 362 -11.82 34.82 -28.24
N LYS A 363 -11.80 35.39 -29.45
CA LYS A 363 -10.70 35.18 -30.39
C LYS A 363 -9.37 35.65 -29.83
N GLN A 364 -9.33 36.85 -29.23
CA GLN A 364 -8.13 37.37 -28.60
C GLN A 364 -7.63 36.47 -27.46
N VAL A 365 -8.51 35.97 -26.59
CA VAL A 365 -8.11 35.05 -25.51
C VAL A 365 -7.51 33.77 -26.08
N ARG A 366 -8.07 33.21 -27.16
CA ARG A 366 -7.54 32.00 -27.81
C ARG A 366 -6.16 32.23 -28.44
N GLU A 367 -5.91 33.41 -28.99
CA GLU A 367 -4.64 33.76 -29.65
C GLU A 367 -3.55 34.17 -28.65
N GLN A 368 -3.91 34.90 -27.60
CA GLN A 368 -2.97 35.54 -26.65
C GLN A 368 -2.94 34.85 -25.28
N GLY A 369 -3.82 33.88 -25.04
CA GLY A 369 -3.95 33.15 -23.78
C GLY A 369 -4.71 33.88 -22.67
N SER A 370 -4.94 35.20 -22.80
CA SER A 370 -5.70 35.99 -21.84
C SER A 370 -6.25 37.28 -22.44
N TRP A 371 -7.22 37.89 -21.75
CA TRP A 371 -7.79 39.20 -22.06
C TRP A 371 -8.22 39.92 -20.77
N GLN A 372 -8.09 41.23 -20.74
CA GLN A 372 -8.58 42.07 -19.64
C GLN A 372 -9.26 43.32 -20.19
N GLY A 373 -10.36 43.75 -19.55
CA GLY A 373 -11.01 44.99 -19.92
C GLY A 373 -12.36 45.20 -19.25
N GLN A 374 -12.90 46.40 -19.46
CA GLN A 374 -14.15 46.84 -18.87
C GLN A 374 -15.26 46.93 -19.92
N TYR A 375 -16.39 46.28 -19.67
CA TYR A 375 -17.53 46.28 -20.59
C TYR A 375 -18.86 46.03 -19.86
N ARG A 376 -19.97 46.16 -20.57
CA ARG A 376 -21.30 45.97 -19.99
C ARG A 376 -21.67 44.49 -19.98
N GLN A 377 -22.16 44.03 -18.84
CA GLN A 377 -22.76 42.71 -18.68
C GLN A 377 -24.19 42.81 -18.16
N GLN A 378 -24.94 41.72 -18.27
CA GLN A 378 -26.36 41.66 -17.91
C GLN A 378 -26.60 40.64 -16.78
N ARG A 379 -27.47 41.03 -15.84
CA ARG A 379 -27.97 40.16 -14.77
C ARG A 379 -29.24 39.42 -15.20
N LYS A 380 -29.63 38.42 -14.42
CA LYS A 380 -30.88 37.65 -14.62
C LYS A 380 -32.13 38.51 -14.73
N ASP A 381 -32.19 39.62 -13.99
CA ASP A 381 -33.33 40.55 -14.00
C ASP A 381 -33.35 41.49 -15.22
N GLY A 382 -32.35 41.38 -16.10
CA GLY A 382 -32.19 42.20 -17.30
C GLY A 382 -31.40 43.48 -17.09
N THR A 383 -31.07 43.87 -15.85
CA THR A 383 -30.26 45.07 -15.58
C THR A 383 -28.83 44.89 -16.09
N THR A 384 -28.27 45.99 -16.62
CA THR A 384 -26.87 46.01 -17.08
C THR A 384 -25.97 46.71 -16.09
N PHE A 385 -24.73 46.25 -15.98
CA PHE A 385 -23.70 46.85 -15.12
C PHE A 385 -22.34 46.89 -15.83
N TRP A 386 -21.43 47.74 -15.35
CA TRP A 386 -20.05 47.75 -15.82
C TRP A 386 -19.24 46.70 -15.07
N ALA A 387 -18.77 45.70 -15.79
CA ALA A 387 -17.85 44.69 -15.30
C ALA A 387 -16.42 45.06 -15.67
N ASP A 388 -15.51 45.00 -14.70
CA ASP A 388 -14.08 44.85 -14.96
C ASP A 388 -13.76 43.35 -14.95
N THR A 389 -13.28 42.84 -16.08
CA THR A 389 -13.21 41.40 -16.33
C THR A 389 -11.83 40.98 -16.79
N SER A 390 -11.34 39.90 -16.21
CA SER A 390 -10.15 39.17 -16.67
C SER A 390 -10.54 37.78 -17.13
N ILE A 391 -10.12 37.38 -18.33
CA ILE A 391 -10.37 36.06 -18.91
C ILE A 391 -9.03 35.41 -19.23
N SER A 392 -8.83 34.18 -18.79
CA SER A 392 -7.59 33.43 -19.02
C SER A 392 -7.88 32.03 -19.54
N LEU A 393 -7.01 31.52 -20.41
CA LEU A 393 -7.07 30.15 -20.88
C LEU A 393 -6.61 29.19 -19.78
N VAL A 394 -7.37 28.11 -19.57
CA VAL A 394 -6.99 27.03 -18.66
C VAL A 394 -6.36 25.92 -19.50
N THR A 395 -5.18 25.47 -19.11
CA THR A 395 -4.44 24.39 -19.78
C THR A 395 -4.28 23.17 -18.88
N ASP A 396 -4.25 22.00 -19.49
CA ASP A 396 -3.87 20.77 -18.81
C ASP A 396 -2.33 20.70 -18.57
N PRO A 397 -1.82 19.68 -17.85
CA PRO A 397 -0.39 19.50 -17.63
C PRO A 397 0.45 19.29 -18.90
N SER A 398 -0.17 18.95 -20.04
CA SER A 398 0.51 18.82 -21.34
C SER A 398 0.62 20.15 -22.09
N GLY A 399 -0.03 21.20 -21.57
CA GLY A 399 -0.11 22.51 -22.21
C GLY A 399 -1.28 22.65 -23.19
N ALA A 400 -2.15 21.65 -23.31
CA ALA A 400 -3.33 21.73 -24.15
C ALA A 400 -4.42 22.57 -23.46
N ALA A 401 -5.05 23.47 -24.21
CA ALA A 401 -6.17 24.25 -23.72
C ALA A 401 -7.36 23.32 -23.39
N VAL A 402 -7.99 23.52 -22.24
CA VAL A 402 -9.16 22.72 -21.79
C VAL A 402 -10.39 23.58 -21.51
N GLY A 403 -10.22 24.89 -21.35
CA GLY A 403 -11.32 25.79 -21.04
C GLY A 403 -10.86 27.22 -20.82
N LEU A 404 -11.77 28.06 -20.32
CA LEU A 404 -11.49 29.43 -19.93
C LEU A 404 -11.93 29.68 -18.49
N ILE A 405 -11.28 30.61 -17.81
CA ILE A 405 -11.71 31.14 -16.52
C ILE A 405 -11.87 32.66 -16.63
N GLY A 406 -13.06 33.15 -16.24
CA GLY A 406 -13.42 34.56 -16.16
C GLY A 406 -13.54 35.00 -14.71
N ILE A 407 -13.02 36.18 -14.40
CA ILE A 407 -13.19 36.86 -13.12
C ILE A 407 -13.81 38.21 -13.38
N ASP A 408 -14.96 38.49 -12.74
CA ASP A 408 -15.71 39.73 -12.95
C ASP A 408 -15.87 40.52 -11.65
N ARG A 409 -15.69 41.83 -11.75
CA ARG A 409 -15.94 42.79 -10.67
C ARG A 409 -16.91 43.86 -11.14
N ASP A 410 -17.97 44.10 -10.37
CA ASP A 410 -18.84 45.24 -10.62
C ASP A 410 -18.13 46.55 -10.24
N ILE A 411 -17.94 47.42 -11.23
CA ILE A 411 -17.33 48.74 -11.05
C ILE A 411 -18.35 49.88 -11.26
N THR A 412 -19.65 49.57 -11.34
CA THR A 412 -20.71 50.56 -11.62
C THR A 412 -20.72 51.67 -10.57
N ALA A 413 -20.74 51.31 -9.29
CA ALA A 413 -20.72 52.28 -8.19
C ALA A 413 -19.44 53.14 -8.19
N GLN A 414 -18.29 52.54 -8.53
CA GLN A 414 -17.04 53.28 -8.66
C GLN A 414 -17.12 54.31 -9.79
N ARG A 415 -17.62 53.91 -10.96
CA ARG A 415 -17.77 54.82 -12.11
C ARG A 415 -18.76 55.93 -11.85
N GLU A 416 -19.87 55.64 -11.18
CA GLU A 416 -20.85 56.66 -10.77
C GLU A 416 -20.23 57.67 -9.80
N ALA A 417 -19.48 57.20 -8.81
CA ALA A 417 -18.76 58.08 -7.88
C ALA A 417 -17.71 58.94 -8.59
N GLU A 418 -16.94 58.37 -9.52
CA GLU A 418 -15.97 59.11 -10.33
C GLU A 418 -16.64 60.17 -11.20
N ALA A 419 -17.76 59.82 -11.87
CA ALA A 419 -18.52 60.77 -12.67
C ALA A 419 -19.11 61.91 -11.84
N GLN A 420 -19.64 61.62 -10.65
CA GLN A 420 -20.13 62.63 -9.72
C GLN A 420 -19.02 63.56 -9.24
N LEU A 421 -17.83 63.02 -8.94
CA LEU A 421 -16.66 63.82 -8.56
C LEU A 421 -16.21 64.76 -9.70
N VAL A 422 -16.20 64.26 -10.94
CA VAL A 422 -15.87 65.08 -12.12
C VAL A 422 -16.89 66.19 -12.30
N ALA A 423 -18.19 65.89 -12.22
CA ALA A 423 -19.26 66.88 -12.32
C ALA A 423 -19.17 67.93 -11.21
N ALA A 424 -18.92 67.53 -9.97
CA ALA A 424 -18.75 68.44 -8.83
C ALA A 424 -17.53 69.36 -9.00
N ARG A 425 -16.42 68.84 -9.51
CA ARG A 425 -15.22 69.64 -9.83
C ARG A 425 -15.50 70.68 -10.94
N ALA A 426 -16.22 70.28 -11.99
CA ALA A 426 -16.62 71.21 -13.04
C ALA A 426 -17.55 72.32 -12.50
N ALA A 427 -18.56 71.96 -11.69
CA ALA A 427 -19.47 72.92 -11.08
C ALA A 427 -18.76 73.90 -10.14
N THR A 428 -17.83 73.42 -9.30
CA THR A 428 -17.05 74.28 -8.41
C THR A 428 -16.09 75.20 -9.16
N ALA A 429 -15.49 74.74 -10.27
CA ALA A 429 -14.67 75.58 -11.13
C ALA A 429 -15.50 76.70 -11.79
N ALA A 430 -16.67 76.38 -12.32
CA ALA A 430 -17.59 77.36 -12.91
C ALA A 430 -18.06 78.41 -11.88
N ALA A 431 -18.40 77.97 -10.66
CA ALA A 431 -18.81 78.86 -9.58
C ALA A 431 -17.69 79.85 -9.18
N LYS A 432 -16.44 79.37 -9.06
CA LYS A 432 -15.28 80.24 -8.77
C LYS A 432 -15.04 81.27 -9.86
N GLU A 433 -15.23 80.91 -11.13
CA GLU A 433 -15.06 81.84 -12.23
C GLU A 433 -16.17 82.89 -12.27
N ALA A 434 -17.42 82.50 -12.01
CA ALA A 434 -18.53 83.45 -11.88
C ALA A 434 -18.28 84.45 -10.74
N ASP A 435 -17.74 84.01 -9.60
CA ASP A 435 -17.43 84.89 -8.47
C ASP A 435 -16.30 85.88 -8.81
N ARG A 436 -15.25 85.43 -9.51
CA ARG A 436 -14.19 86.32 -10.02
C ARG A 436 -14.70 87.35 -11.02
N LEU A 437 -15.58 86.94 -11.94
CA LEU A 437 -16.21 87.85 -12.91
C LEU A 437 -17.08 88.88 -12.21
N LYS A 438 -17.84 88.46 -11.18
CA LYS A 438 -18.64 89.36 -10.33
C LYS A 438 -17.74 90.39 -9.64
N ASP A 439 -16.66 89.97 -9.00
CA ASP A 439 -15.73 90.87 -8.29
C ASP A 439 -15.05 91.86 -9.25
N ARG A 440 -14.62 91.38 -10.42
CA ARG A 440 -14.04 92.24 -11.47
C ARG A 440 -15.05 93.27 -11.97
N PHE A 441 -16.29 92.84 -12.23
CA PHE A 441 -17.37 93.72 -12.66
C PHE A 441 -17.68 94.79 -11.62
N LEU A 442 -17.83 94.41 -10.35
CA LEU A 442 -18.09 95.35 -9.25
C LEU A 442 -16.97 96.38 -9.10
N SER A 443 -15.71 95.95 -9.20
CA SER A 443 -14.54 96.84 -9.16
C SER A 443 -14.55 97.84 -10.33
N MET A 444 -14.76 97.34 -11.56
CA MET A 444 -14.81 98.17 -12.76
C MET A 444 -15.95 99.19 -12.71
N VAL A 445 -17.18 98.77 -12.39
CA VAL A 445 -18.34 99.66 -12.28
C VAL A 445 -18.13 100.71 -11.18
N SER A 446 -17.54 100.33 -10.05
CA SER A 446 -17.26 101.28 -8.97
C SER A 446 -16.27 102.37 -9.40
N HIS A 447 -15.23 102.02 -10.16
CA HIS A 447 -14.25 102.97 -10.68
C HIS A 447 -14.88 103.92 -11.73
N GLU A 448 -15.63 103.35 -12.68
CA GLU A 448 -16.28 104.09 -13.76
C GLU A 448 -17.40 105.02 -13.27
N LEU A 449 -18.12 104.67 -12.20
CA LEU A 449 -19.15 105.55 -11.62
C LEU A 449 -18.56 106.62 -10.69
N ARG A 450 -17.47 106.31 -9.97
CA ARG A 450 -16.83 107.26 -9.05
C ARG A 450 -16.25 108.44 -9.80
N THR A 451 -15.67 108.23 -10.99
CA THR A 451 -15.05 109.27 -11.80
C THR A 451 -16.02 110.42 -12.14
N PRO A 452 -17.18 110.19 -12.82
CA PRO A 452 -18.14 111.24 -13.10
C PRO A 452 -18.81 111.78 -11.84
N MET A 453 -19.07 110.95 -10.82
CA MET A 453 -19.64 111.42 -9.55
C MET A 453 -18.72 112.37 -8.80
N THR A 454 -17.40 112.12 -8.82
CA THR A 454 -16.41 113.00 -8.20
C THR A 454 -16.36 114.34 -8.93
N SER A 455 -16.43 114.34 -10.26
CA SER A 455 -16.54 115.57 -11.06
C SER A 455 -17.85 116.33 -10.77
N LEU A 456 -18.99 115.64 -10.69
CA LEU A 456 -20.29 116.25 -10.36
C LEU A 456 -20.31 116.84 -8.95
N LEU A 457 -19.77 116.13 -7.95
CA LEU A 457 -19.66 116.64 -6.58
C LEU A 457 -18.74 117.86 -6.49
N GLY A 458 -17.59 117.83 -7.18
CA GLY A 458 -16.68 118.98 -7.22
C GLY A 458 -17.32 120.23 -7.81
N LEU A 459 -18.10 120.07 -8.89
CA LEU A 459 -18.90 121.15 -9.47
C LEU A 459 -19.98 121.66 -8.50
N ALA A 460 -20.68 120.74 -7.81
CA ALA A 460 -21.70 121.11 -6.82
C ALA A 460 -21.09 121.82 -5.60
N GLU A 461 -19.92 121.41 -5.12
CA GLU A 461 -19.22 122.07 -4.01
C GLU A 461 -18.69 123.45 -4.38
N LEU A 462 -18.26 123.67 -5.62
CA LEU A 462 -17.90 125.00 -6.12
C LEU A 462 -19.12 125.94 -6.14
N LEU A 463 -20.26 125.44 -6.61
CA LEU A 463 -21.54 126.17 -6.57
C LEU A 463 -22.00 126.48 -5.12
N LEU A 464 -21.69 125.61 -4.16
CA LEU A 464 -22.03 125.80 -2.74
C LEU A 464 -21.02 126.68 -1.97
N ARG A 465 -19.76 126.78 -2.42
CA ARG A 465 -18.72 127.62 -1.79
C ARG A 465 -18.79 129.08 -2.21
N GLU A 466 -19.47 129.40 -3.31
CA GLU A 466 -19.78 130.78 -3.68
C GLU A 466 -20.92 131.34 -2.80
N LYS A 467 -20.61 131.66 -1.55
CA LYS A 467 -21.23 132.83 -0.91
C LYS A 467 -20.67 134.07 -1.60
N VAL A 468 -21.30 134.47 -2.70
CA VAL A 468 -21.17 135.84 -3.23
C VAL A 468 -22.03 136.74 -2.33
N PRO A 469 -21.46 137.69 -1.55
CA PRO A 469 -22.25 138.77 -0.99
C PRO A 469 -22.59 139.73 -2.14
N ALA A 470 -23.82 139.64 -2.61
CA ALA A 470 -24.36 140.53 -3.63
C ALA A 470 -24.61 141.92 -3.03
N GLU A 471 -23.67 142.86 -3.14
CA GLU A 471 -23.99 144.30 -3.00
C GLU A 471 -22.88 145.26 -3.49
N GLN A 472 -22.07 144.93 -4.52
CA GLN A 472 -21.11 145.96 -5.02
C GLN A 472 -20.59 145.83 -6.47
N GLN A 473 -21.25 145.06 -7.34
CA GLN A 473 -20.81 144.92 -8.74
C GLN A 473 -21.93 145.17 -9.76
N ARG A 474 -22.81 146.12 -9.46
CA ARG A 474 -23.84 146.65 -10.38
C ARG A 474 -23.51 148.01 -11.00
N GLN A 475 -22.31 148.55 -10.77
CA GLN A 475 -21.89 149.87 -11.27
C GLN A 475 -20.73 149.86 -12.27
N SER A 476 -20.19 148.70 -12.68
CA SER A 476 -19.02 148.64 -13.57
C SER A 476 -19.30 148.09 -14.99
N LEU A 477 -20.57 147.84 -15.36
CA LEU A 477 -20.94 147.27 -16.67
C LEU A 477 -21.72 148.26 -17.58
N LEU A 478 -21.56 149.57 -17.35
CA LEU A 478 -22.03 150.63 -18.24
C LEU A 478 -20.89 151.59 -18.66
N SER A 479 -19.76 151.01 -19.07
CA SER A 479 -18.78 151.72 -19.91
C SER A 479 -18.14 150.74 -20.88
N SER A 480 -18.66 150.76 -22.12
CA SER A 480 -18.09 150.30 -23.39
C SER A 480 -16.59 150.65 -23.57
N PRO A 481 -15.89 150.33 -24.68
CA PRO A 481 -16.29 149.59 -25.89
C PRO A 481 -15.22 148.58 -26.44
N GLU A 482 -15.67 147.79 -27.42
CA GLU A 482 -15.00 147.43 -28.69
C GLU A 482 -13.72 146.54 -28.78
N LEU A 483 -13.90 145.50 -29.62
CA LEU A 483 -13.08 145.08 -30.78
C LEU A 483 -11.68 144.50 -30.53
N LYS A 484 -11.55 143.18 -30.75
CA LYS A 484 -11.09 142.60 -32.03
C LYS A 484 -11.19 141.09 -32.05
#